data_AF-A0A3R6RU53-F1
#
_entry.id   AF-A0A3R6RU53-F1
#
_cell.length_a   1.000
_cell.length_b   1.000
_cell.length_c   1.000
_cell.angle_alpha   90.00
_cell.angle_beta   90.00
_cell.angle_gamma   90.00
#
_symmetry.space_group_name_H-M   'P 1'
#
loop_
_entity.id
_entity.type
_entity.pdbx_description
1 polymer ?
#
loop_
_entity_poly.entity_id
_entity_poly.type
_entity_poly.pdbx_seq_one_letter_code
_entity_poly.pdbx_strand_id
1 'polypeptide(L)'
;MIFNKEIEITDSYDVVVCGGGPAGCTAALSARRSGIRVLLIEGMGQLGGMAVSGHVSHWLGGRTQEGEWVVGGLFRALAEEAAERGFAVIPFLDPLHKYHPYGWFNWFIHGIPLDPFSIDYFFDEKMEQAGIDVLLHTNFVDTVVENNRITQVVLHNRSGLFAVQTKVVIDATGNAEIAYKSNCETVKGRPEDGKMAPSSLIFHVYNVDTEELMSAIEGSRDPKFRDLISQLKQNGEWNFPYDIFICTQLPEKGEFYINTCRLIGIDGTDGKSISDGMRQGRKEMFSLMAIFRKYFPGFKHAKIKSVATQLGIRETRRIIGDYIMTVDDLRKNKKFNDCIGFSMYGWDLPDPDKPSIQPFADDKKSGFKPKIEKGLTTPLPYRIMVPKGLDNLICPGRAVSVEGQVLGPVRVMAPCMAMGEAAGIAACQVVSSNISFSNVNIQQLRSELVRWGAIIEEEMLPPVYPRIDQI
;
A
#
# COMPACT_ATOMS: atom_id res chain seq x y z
N MET A 1 10.76 37.13 4.40
CA MET A 1 10.34 37.06 5.81
C MET A 1 11.01 35.84 6.41
N ILE A 2 11.76 35.99 7.52
CA ILE A 2 12.35 34.88 8.25
C ILE A 2 11.50 34.68 9.50
N PHE A 3 10.99 33.46 9.72
CA PHE A 3 10.21 33.09 10.90
C PHE A 3 11.10 32.30 11.86
N ASN A 4 11.26 32.78 13.09
CA ASN A 4 12.01 32.10 14.14
C ASN A 4 11.07 31.83 15.32
N LYS A 5 11.09 30.61 15.85
CA LYS A 5 10.30 30.21 17.01
C LYS A 5 11.06 29.15 17.80
N GLU A 6 11.13 29.35 19.11
CA GLU A 6 11.58 28.29 20.04
C GLU A 6 10.42 27.30 20.25
N ILE A 7 10.73 26.02 20.16
CA ILE A 7 9.77 24.92 20.30
C ILE A 7 10.24 23.97 21.40
N GLU A 8 9.30 23.36 22.11
CA GLU A 8 9.57 22.41 23.19
C GLU A 8 10.18 21.12 22.64
N ILE A 9 11.17 20.57 23.35
CA ILE A 9 11.65 19.20 23.14
C ILE A 9 10.95 18.31 24.16
N THR A 10 10.11 17.39 23.69
CA THR A 10 9.35 16.48 24.55
C THR A 10 10.19 15.25 24.95
N ASP A 11 9.53 14.26 25.56
CA ASP A 11 10.09 12.94 25.84
C ASP A 11 10.89 12.33 24.68
N SER A 12 11.93 11.57 25.03
CA SER A 12 12.74 10.83 24.09
C SER A 12 12.20 9.42 23.83
N TYR A 13 12.39 8.97 22.60
CA TYR A 13 12.01 7.66 22.12
C TYR A 13 13.22 6.94 21.53
N ASP A 14 13.20 5.61 21.53
CA ASP A 14 14.22 4.85 20.82
C ASP A 14 13.98 4.91 19.31
N VAL A 15 12.70 4.88 18.90
CA VAL A 15 12.29 4.98 17.51
C VAL A 15 11.04 5.85 17.36
N VAL A 16 11.07 6.71 16.33
CA VAL A 16 9.88 7.44 15.84
C VAL A 16 9.49 6.86 14.49
N VAL A 17 8.26 6.38 14.39
CA VAL A 17 7.66 5.88 13.15
C VAL A 17 6.75 6.97 12.59
N CYS A 18 7.07 7.45 11.39
CA CYS A 18 6.31 8.51 10.74
C CYS A 18 5.36 7.92 9.69
N GLY A 19 4.06 7.92 9.98
CA GLY A 19 3.00 7.40 9.10
C GLY A 19 2.37 6.12 9.65
N GLY A 20 1.11 6.17 10.03
CA GLY A 20 0.29 5.07 10.55
C GLY A 20 -0.38 4.21 9.48
N GLY A 21 0.27 4.07 8.31
CA GLY A 21 -0.16 3.16 7.25
C GLY A 21 0.23 1.70 7.52
N PRO A 22 -0.03 0.78 6.56
CA PRO A 22 0.28 -0.64 6.73
C PRO A 22 1.73 -0.91 7.16
N ALA A 23 2.71 -0.25 6.53
CA ALA A 23 4.12 -0.38 6.90
C ALA A 23 4.44 0.19 8.29
N GLY A 24 3.86 1.34 8.64
CA GLY A 24 4.14 1.98 9.92
C GLY A 24 3.52 1.24 11.10
N CYS A 25 2.30 0.74 10.96
CA CYS A 25 1.66 -0.08 11.99
C CYS A 25 2.49 -1.33 12.30
N THR A 26 2.93 -2.08 11.29
CA THR A 26 3.74 -3.28 11.56
C THR A 26 5.16 -2.96 12.02
N ALA A 27 5.74 -1.84 11.58
CA ALA A 27 7.02 -1.37 12.10
C ALA A 27 6.96 -0.99 13.58
N ALA A 28 5.91 -0.28 13.99
CA ALA A 28 5.71 0.10 15.38
C ALA A 28 5.51 -1.14 16.28
N LEU A 29 4.65 -2.08 15.85
CA LEU A 29 4.40 -3.33 16.56
C LEU A 29 5.66 -4.20 16.67
N SER A 30 6.41 -4.38 15.56
CA SER A 30 7.60 -5.21 15.56
C SER A 30 8.74 -4.58 16.38
N ALA A 31 8.94 -3.26 16.29
CA ALA A 31 9.89 -2.53 17.14
C ALA A 31 9.54 -2.67 18.63
N ARG A 32 8.28 -2.46 18.99
CA ARG A 32 7.83 -2.58 20.39
C ARG A 32 7.99 -4.00 20.91
N ARG A 33 7.67 -5.01 20.10
CA ARG A 33 7.87 -6.44 20.40
C ARG A 33 9.35 -6.80 20.56
N SER A 34 10.25 -6.09 19.87
CA SER A 34 11.71 -6.19 20.07
C SER A 34 12.22 -5.44 21.32
N GLY A 35 11.35 -4.75 22.06
CA GLY A 35 11.67 -4.21 23.37
C GLY A 35 12.14 -2.75 23.42
N ILE A 36 11.99 -1.99 22.33
CA ILE A 36 12.37 -0.56 22.29
C ILE A 36 11.13 0.35 22.43
N ARG A 37 11.32 1.58 22.97
CA ARG A 37 10.24 2.57 23.15
C ARG A 37 9.88 3.22 21.82
N VAL A 38 8.60 3.21 21.48
CA VAL A 38 8.10 3.61 20.15
C VAL A 38 7.14 4.79 20.26
N LEU A 39 7.35 5.82 19.44
CA LEU A 39 6.34 6.81 19.07
C LEU A 39 5.89 6.55 17.64
N LEU A 40 4.58 6.37 17.43
CA LEU A 40 3.96 6.34 16.11
C LEU A 40 3.18 7.64 15.88
N ILE A 41 3.46 8.35 14.79
CA ILE A 41 2.69 9.53 14.39
C ILE A 41 1.92 9.28 13.10
N GLU A 42 0.74 9.88 12.99
CA GLU A 42 -0.10 9.84 11.79
C GLU A 42 -0.72 11.23 11.56
N GLY A 43 -0.61 11.73 10.32
CA GLY A 43 -1.17 13.03 9.94
C GLY A 43 -2.70 13.02 9.86
N MET A 44 -3.28 11.84 9.66
CA MET A 44 -4.72 11.59 9.67
C MET A 44 -5.25 11.30 11.09
N GLY A 45 -6.58 11.29 11.21
CA GLY A 45 -7.27 11.00 12.47
C GLY A 45 -7.47 9.51 12.76
N GLN A 46 -6.78 8.63 12.03
CA GLN A 46 -6.98 7.17 12.10
C GLN A 46 -5.77 6.43 11.52
N LEU A 47 -5.53 5.22 12.03
CA LEU A 47 -4.49 4.31 11.52
C LEU A 47 -5.00 3.45 10.35
N GLY A 48 -4.09 2.73 9.67
CA GLY A 48 -4.39 1.81 8.57
C GLY A 48 -4.18 2.39 7.17
N GLY A 49 -3.89 3.69 7.05
CA GLY A 49 -3.44 4.35 5.82
C GLY A 49 -4.33 4.07 4.61
N MET A 50 -3.76 3.59 3.50
CA MET A 50 -4.50 3.37 2.26
C MET A 50 -5.62 2.32 2.34
N ALA A 51 -5.55 1.38 3.29
CA ALA A 51 -6.63 0.42 3.52
C ALA A 51 -7.84 1.07 4.21
N VAL A 52 -7.59 2.06 5.07
CA VAL A 52 -8.60 2.78 5.86
C VAL A 52 -8.86 4.16 5.27
N SER A 53 -8.01 5.16 5.53
CA SER A 53 -8.13 6.54 5.02
C SER A 53 -8.27 6.65 3.51
N GLY A 54 -7.64 5.74 2.77
CA GLY A 54 -7.73 5.68 1.31
C GLY A 54 -8.89 4.84 0.76
N HIS A 55 -9.65 4.15 1.62
CA HIS A 55 -10.76 3.24 1.29
C HIS A 55 -10.46 2.14 0.26
N VAL A 56 -9.19 1.80 -0.02
CA VAL A 56 -8.88 0.61 -0.82
C VAL A 56 -9.52 -0.62 -0.16
N SER A 57 -9.54 -0.63 1.18
CA SER A 57 -10.27 -1.58 2.03
C SER A 57 -10.12 -3.03 1.63
N HIS A 58 -8.93 -3.33 1.11
CA HIS A 58 -8.46 -4.64 0.72
C HIS A 58 -6.98 -4.72 1.06
N TRP A 59 -6.58 -5.71 1.86
CA TRP A 59 -5.17 -6.05 1.94
C TRP A 59 -4.76 -6.92 0.77
N LEU A 60 -3.87 -6.37 -0.06
CA LEU A 60 -3.45 -6.94 -1.34
C LEU A 60 -1.98 -7.35 -1.31
N GLY A 61 -1.63 -8.34 -2.12
CA GLY A 61 -0.26 -8.81 -2.34
C GLY A 61 0.25 -9.86 -1.36
N GLY A 62 -0.60 -10.31 -0.43
CA GLY A 62 -0.22 -11.24 0.63
C GLY A 62 -0.51 -12.71 0.37
N ARG A 63 -1.28 -13.02 -0.68
CA ARG A 63 -1.75 -14.36 -1.01
C ARG A 63 -1.69 -14.66 -2.50
N THR A 64 -1.62 -15.94 -2.86
CA THR A 64 -1.77 -16.41 -4.24
C THR A 64 -3.19 -16.22 -4.74
N GLN A 65 -3.38 -16.45 -6.04
CA GLN A 65 -4.68 -16.40 -6.71
C GLN A 65 -5.68 -17.39 -6.11
N GLU A 66 -5.17 -18.52 -5.63
CA GLU A 66 -5.89 -19.61 -4.97
C GLU A 66 -6.12 -19.35 -3.47
N GLY A 67 -5.54 -18.29 -2.91
CA GLY A 67 -5.71 -17.89 -1.51
C GLY A 67 -4.61 -18.36 -0.56
N GLU A 68 -3.52 -18.95 -1.05
CA GLU A 68 -2.40 -19.43 -0.23
C GLU A 68 -1.51 -18.28 0.26
N TRP A 69 -0.96 -18.38 1.47
CA TRP A 69 -0.16 -17.28 2.06
C TRP A 69 1.21 -17.14 1.42
N VAL A 70 1.55 -15.91 1.02
CA VAL A 70 2.88 -15.52 0.51
C VAL A 70 3.57 -14.56 1.46
N VAL A 71 2.80 -13.72 2.14
CA VAL A 71 3.30 -12.89 3.25
C VAL A 71 2.82 -13.52 4.56
N GLY A 72 3.78 -13.86 5.42
CA GLY A 72 3.52 -14.39 6.77
C GLY A 72 3.58 -13.30 7.84
N GLY A 73 4.10 -13.67 9.01
CA GLY A 73 4.47 -12.75 10.09
C GLY A 73 3.29 -11.95 10.61
N LEU A 74 3.55 -10.68 10.95
CA LEU A 74 2.52 -9.77 11.46
C LEU A 74 1.36 -9.57 10.49
N PHE A 75 1.62 -9.53 9.18
CA PHE A 75 0.54 -9.38 8.20
C PHE A 75 -0.49 -10.51 8.32
N ARG A 76 -0.01 -11.77 8.28
CA ARG A 76 -0.88 -12.94 8.37
C ARG A 76 -1.60 -12.98 9.71
N ALA A 77 -0.88 -12.78 10.82
CA ALA A 77 -1.48 -12.82 12.16
C ALA A 77 -2.58 -11.76 12.34
N LEU A 78 -2.35 -10.53 11.87
CA LEU A 78 -3.35 -9.45 11.92
C LEU A 78 -4.54 -9.74 11.00
N ALA A 79 -4.31 -10.35 9.84
CA ALA A 79 -5.37 -10.73 8.90
C ALA A 79 -6.27 -11.85 9.43
N GLU A 80 -5.68 -12.89 10.01
CA GLU A 80 -6.42 -13.98 10.64
C GLU A 80 -7.24 -13.47 11.84
N GLU A 81 -6.64 -12.66 12.73
CA GLU A 81 -7.37 -12.10 13.88
C GLU A 81 -8.50 -11.15 13.45
N ALA A 82 -8.25 -10.26 12.48
CA ALA A 82 -9.29 -9.38 11.96
C ALA A 82 -10.45 -10.17 11.36
N ALA A 83 -10.17 -11.29 10.68
CA ALA A 83 -11.21 -12.15 10.12
C ALA A 83 -11.99 -12.91 11.20
N GLU A 84 -11.32 -13.41 12.24
CA GLU A 84 -11.96 -14.04 13.41
C GLU A 84 -12.94 -13.09 14.12
N ARG A 85 -12.65 -11.79 14.12
CA ARG A 85 -13.50 -10.73 14.68
C ARG A 85 -14.60 -10.23 13.73
N GLY A 86 -14.64 -10.73 12.50
CA GLY A 86 -15.57 -10.28 11.46
C GLY A 86 -15.22 -8.92 10.84
N PHE A 87 -14.03 -8.38 11.09
CA PHE A 87 -13.58 -7.09 10.55
C PHE A 87 -13.00 -7.21 9.15
N ALA A 88 -12.60 -8.42 8.77
CA ALA A 88 -12.10 -8.77 7.45
C ALA A 88 -12.70 -10.08 6.98
N VAL A 89 -12.61 -10.32 5.68
CA VAL A 89 -12.93 -11.62 5.08
C VAL A 89 -11.65 -12.18 4.48
N ILE A 90 -11.37 -13.45 4.74
CA ILE A 90 -10.37 -14.23 4.01
C ILE A 90 -11.14 -15.09 3.00
N PRO A 91 -11.23 -14.67 1.73
CA PRO A 91 -11.90 -15.47 0.71
C PRO A 91 -11.24 -16.83 0.48
N PHE A 92 -12.07 -17.82 0.16
CA PHE A 92 -11.68 -19.17 -0.27
C PHE A 92 -12.29 -19.47 -1.64
N LEU A 93 -11.70 -20.43 -2.36
CA LEU A 93 -12.22 -20.87 -3.66
C LEU A 93 -13.62 -21.48 -3.49
N ASP A 94 -14.56 -21.03 -4.32
CA ASP A 94 -15.89 -21.65 -4.42
C ASP A 94 -15.95 -22.53 -5.67
N PRO A 95 -15.85 -23.87 -5.56
CA PRO A 95 -15.76 -24.75 -6.73
C PRO A 95 -17.02 -24.75 -7.60
N LEU A 96 -18.14 -24.18 -7.13
CA LEU A 96 -19.40 -24.13 -7.85
C LEU A 96 -19.53 -22.91 -8.77
N HIS A 97 -18.73 -21.86 -8.55
CA HIS A 97 -18.83 -20.60 -9.29
C HIS A 97 -17.53 -20.25 -10.01
N LYS A 98 -17.66 -19.58 -11.16
CA LYS A 98 -16.50 -19.10 -11.96
C LYS A 98 -16.04 -17.71 -11.53
N TYR A 99 -16.92 -16.96 -10.89
CA TYR A 99 -16.71 -15.58 -10.44
C TYR A 99 -16.98 -15.48 -8.94
N HIS A 100 -16.42 -14.48 -8.28
CA HIS A 100 -16.51 -14.36 -6.82
C HIS A 100 -16.89 -12.91 -6.41
N PRO A 101 -17.75 -12.68 -5.41
CA PRO A 101 -18.08 -11.31 -5.00
C PRO A 101 -16.87 -10.54 -4.42
N TYR A 102 -16.00 -11.25 -3.70
CA TYR A 102 -14.72 -10.72 -3.20
C TYR A 102 -13.57 -10.68 -4.23
N GLY A 103 -13.82 -11.02 -5.50
CA GLY A 103 -12.80 -10.97 -6.54
C GLY A 103 -13.34 -11.30 -7.93
N TRP A 104 -12.92 -10.55 -8.96
CA TRP A 104 -13.49 -10.67 -10.31
C TRP A 104 -13.61 -12.08 -10.87
N PHE A 105 -12.72 -12.99 -10.49
CA PHE A 105 -12.77 -14.40 -10.84
C PHE A 105 -12.65 -15.23 -9.56
N ASN A 106 -13.16 -16.45 -9.58
CA ASN A 106 -13.03 -17.35 -8.45
C ASN A 106 -11.56 -17.67 -8.11
N TRP A 107 -10.68 -17.70 -9.11
CA TRP A 107 -9.23 -17.79 -8.93
C TRP A 107 -8.55 -16.41 -8.73
N PHE A 108 -9.29 -15.33 -8.51
CA PHE A 108 -8.72 -13.98 -8.30
C PHE A 108 -9.09 -13.43 -6.91
N ILE A 109 -9.05 -14.30 -5.91
CA ILE A 109 -9.50 -14.03 -4.55
C ILE A 109 -8.39 -13.68 -3.58
N HIS A 110 -7.20 -13.36 -4.08
CA HIS A 110 -5.99 -13.05 -3.30
C HIS A 110 -6.10 -11.85 -2.32
N GLY A 111 -7.04 -10.92 -2.56
CA GLY A 111 -7.26 -9.78 -1.67
C GLY A 111 -8.06 -10.18 -0.42
N ILE A 112 -7.83 -9.48 0.69
CA ILE A 112 -8.57 -9.64 1.95
C ILE A 112 -9.44 -8.39 2.11
N PRO A 113 -10.73 -8.42 1.72
CA PRO A 113 -11.65 -7.32 1.97
C PRO A 113 -11.77 -7.04 3.47
N LEU A 114 -11.89 -5.78 3.84
CA LEU A 114 -12.00 -5.35 5.23
C LEU A 114 -12.97 -4.20 5.41
N ASP A 115 -13.55 -4.11 6.60
CA ASP A 115 -14.32 -2.95 7.03
C ASP A 115 -13.36 -1.89 7.58
N PRO A 116 -13.21 -0.72 6.92
CA PRO A 116 -12.22 0.27 7.35
C PRO A 116 -12.49 0.83 8.75
N PHE A 117 -13.76 0.90 9.19
CA PHE A 117 -14.17 1.42 10.51
C PHE A 117 -13.94 0.43 11.66
N SER A 118 -13.79 -0.85 11.33
CA SER A 118 -13.41 -1.85 12.32
C SER A 118 -11.88 -1.97 12.38
N ILE A 119 -11.20 -1.76 11.25
CA ILE A 119 -9.73 -1.88 11.16
C ILE A 119 -8.99 -0.69 11.79
N ASP A 120 -9.52 0.53 11.75
CA ASP A 120 -8.91 1.65 12.50
C ASP A 120 -8.95 1.42 14.01
N TYR A 121 -10.11 1.06 14.56
CA TYR A 121 -10.29 0.65 15.95
C TYR A 121 -9.39 -0.54 16.30
N PHE A 122 -9.31 -1.54 15.42
CA PHE A 122 -8.42 -2.69 15.60
C PHE A 122 -6.96 -2.26 15.74
N PHE A 123 -6.47 -1.33 14.92
CA PHE A 123 -5.11 -0.85 15.05
C PHE A 123 -4.89 -0.02 16.31
N ASP A 124 -5.83 0.83 16.71
CA ASP A 124 -5.75 1.57 17.98
C ASP A 124 -5.60 0.60 19.16
N GLU A 125 -6.46 -0.43 19.21
CA GLU A 125 -6.42 -1.48 20.24
C GLU A 125 -5.06 -2.22 20.25
N LYS A 126 -4.50 -2.53 19.07
CA LYS A 126 -3.19 -3.20 18.97
C LYS A 126 -2.04 -2.32 19.45
N MET A 127 -2.06 -1.02 19.13
CA MET A 127 -1.02 -0.10 19.60
C MET A 127 -1.10 0.11 21.11
N GLU A 128 -2.32 0.25 21.66
CA GLU A 128 -2.55 0.39 23.10
C GLU A 128 -2.09 -0.86 23.86
N GLN A 129 -2.50 -2.06 23.42
CA GLN A 129 -2.08 -3.33 24.03
C GLN A 129 -0.56 -3.53 24.01
N ALA A 130 0.12 -3.04 22.98
CA ALA A 130 1.57 -3.08 22.89
C ALA A 130 2.27 -2.03 23.77
N GLY A 131 1.54 -1.02 24.26
CA GLY A 131 2.11 0.14 24.96
C GLY A 131 2.97 0.99 24.03
N ILE A 132 2.43 1.31 22.85
CA ILE A 132 3.03 2.23 21.87
C ILE A 132 2.36 3.58 22.05
N ASP A 133 3.16 4.65 22.17
CA ASP A 133 2.63 6.01 22.18
C ASP A 133 2.21 6.38 20.75
N VAL A 134 0.94 6.77 20.56
CA VAL A 134 0.36 7.13 19.26
C VAL A 134 -0.11 8.57 19.26
N LEU A 135 0.31 9.35 18.27
CA LEU A 135 -0.18 10.71 18.03
C LEU A 135 -0.86 10.81 16.66
N LEU A 136 -2.18 10.87 16.66
CA LEU A 136 -3.00 11.15 15.48
C LEU A 136 -3.03 12.66 15.19
N HIS A 137 -3.47 13.05 13.99
CA HIS A 137 -3.46 14.44 13.51
C HIS A 137 -2.12 15.17 13.71
N THR A 138 -1.03 14.40 13.66
CA THR A 138 0.33 14.87 13.94
C THR A 138 1.16 14.76 12.68
N ASN A 139 1.49 15.92 12.13
CA ASN A 139 2.21 16.03 10.88
C ASN A 139 3.70 16.22 11.14
N PHE A 140 4.52 15.52 10.38
CA PHE A 140 5.94 15.79 10.28
C PHE A 140 6.19 17.18 9.65
N VAL A 141 7.15 17.92 10.19
CA VAL A 141 7.52 19.26 9.71
C VAL A 141 8.94 19.28 9.17
N ASP A 142 9.91 18.84 9.98
CA ASP A 142 11.33 18.84 9.63
C ASP A 142 12.16 17.92 10.56
N THR A 143 13.44 17.74 10.27
CA THR A 143 14.39 17.04 11.14
C THR A 143 15.56 17.92 11.56
N VAL A 144 16.18 17.58 12.68
CA VAL A 144 17.52 18.07 13.03
C VAL A 144 18.49 16.92 12.79
N VAL A 145 19.53 17.19 12.00
CA VAL A 145 20.53 16.21 11.60
C VAL A 145 21.90 16.64 12.10
N GLU A 146 22.55 15.75 12.84
CA GLU A 146 23.92 15.93 13.34
C GLU A 146 24.74 14.68 12.99
N ASN A 147 25.92 14.86 12.38
CA ASN A 147 26.84 13.76 12.04
C ASN A 147 26.14 12.60 11.29
N ASN A 148 25.37 12.92 10.25
CA ASN A 148 24.59 11.97 9.44
C ASN A 148 23.53 11.17 10.23
N ARG A 149 23.09 11.66 11.39
CA ARG A 149 22.01 11.06 12.17
C ARG A 149 20.93 12.08 12.47
N ILE A 150 19.67 11.68 12.32
CA ILE A 150 18.53 12.45 12.80
C ILE A 150 18.52 12.37 14.33
N THR A 151 18.67 13.50 15.00
CA THR A 151 18.66 13.61 16.47
C THR A 151 17.30 14.04 17.01
N GLN A 152 16.58 14.86 16.24
CA GLN A 152 15.21 15.27 16.56
C GLN A 152 14.31 15.25 15.33
N VAL A 153 13.03 14.94 15.57
CA VAL A 153 11.95 15.09 14.59
C VAL A 153 11.04 16.22 15.03
N VAL A 154 10.86 17.24 14.19
CA VAL A 154 9.97 18.38 14.42
C VAL A 154 8.59 18.05 13.89
N LEU A 155 7.60 18.20 14.76
CA LEU A 155 6.21 17.79 14.55
C LEU A 155 5.26 18.95 14.79
N HIS A 156 4.07 18.85 14.19
CA HIS A 156 2.96 19.76 14.42
C HIS A 156 1.66 19.01 14.63
N ASN A 157 0.95 19.34 15.70
CA ASN A 157 -0.45 18.95 15.90
C ASN A 157 -1.23 20.11 16.54
N ARG A 158 -2.42 19.83 17.08
CA ARG A 158 -3.28 20.85 17.69
C ARG A 158 -2.62 21.59 18.86
N SER A 159 -1.66 20.98 19.54
CA SER A 159 -0.89 21.62 20.62
C SER A 159 0.20 22.56 20.12
N GLY A 160 0.45 22.60 18.80
CA GLY A 160 1.44 23.45 18.15
C GLY A 160 2.64 22.68 17.64
N LEU A 161 3.77 23.40 17.52
CA LEU A 161 5.06 22.85 17.09
C LEU A 161 5.86 22.36 18.30
N PHE A 162 6.43 21.17 18.18
CA PHE A 162 7.31 20.55 19.18
C PHE A 162 8.32 19.63 18.48
N ALA A 163 9.37 19.25 19.18
CA ALA A 163 10.39 18.33 18.70
C ALA A 163 10.48 17.10 19.60
N VAL A 164 10.72 15.94 18.99
CA VAL A 164 10.90 14.66 19.68
C VAL A 164 12.33 14.20 19.48
N GLN A 165 13.05 13.92 20.57
CA GLN A 165 14.37 13.33 20.49
C GLN A 165 14.27 11.83 20.18
N THR A 166 15.10 11.35 19.25
CA THR A 166 15.07 9.94 18.86
C THR A 166 16.45 9.40 18.50
N LYS A 167 16.63 8.08 18.62
CA LYS A 167 17.83 7.38 18.15
C LYS A 167 17.71 6.92 16.70
N VAL A 168 16.48 6.64 16.25
CA VAL A 168 16.16 6.05 14.95
C VAL A 168 14.83 6.60 14.41
N VAL A 169 14.72 6.74 13.09
CA VAL A 169 13.47 7.11 12.41
C VAL A 169 13.10 6.07 11.35
N ILE A 170 11.82 5.69 11.33
CA ILE A 170 11.22 4.89 10.26
C ILE A 170 10.28 5.80 9.45
N ASP A 171 10.66 6.13 8.22
CA ASP A 171 9.85 6.91 7.29
C ASP A 171 8.84 5.98 6.58
N ALA A 172 7.68 5.81 7.20
CA ALA A 172 6.53 5.08 6.67
C ALA A 172 5.47 6.03 6.08
N THR A 173 5.84 7.28 5.72
CA THR A 173 4.90 8.29 5.21
C THR A 173 4.35 7.95 3.83
N GLY A 174 4.99 6.99 3.15
CA GLY A 174 4.70 6.61 1.78
C GLY A 174 5.16 7.63 0.74
N ASN A 175 5.64 8.81 1.14
CA ASN A 175 6.10 9.90 0.26
C ASN A 175 7.61 10.20 0.39
N ALA A 176 8.34 9.40 1.18
CA ALA A 176 9.73 9.66 1.55
C ALA A 176 9.92 11.06 2.16
N GLU A 177 8.94 11.55 2.94
CA GLU A 177 8.90 12.95 3.38
C GLU A 177 10.06 13.27 4.34
N ILE A 178 10.40 12.33 5.24
CA ILE A 178 11.50 12.50 6.19
C ILE A 178 12.81 12.40 5.42
N ALA A 179 12.95 11.40 4.55
CA ALA A 179 14.15 11.23 3.73
C ALA A 179 14.42 12.49 2.89
N TYR A 180 13.40 13.00 2.20
CA TYR A 180 13.50 14.19 1.37
C TYR A 180 13.89 15.44 2.16
N LYS A 181 13.22 15.70 3.30
CA LYS A 181 13.54 16.88 4.14
C LYS A 181 14.88 16.77 4.86
N SER A 182 15.33 15.55 5.13
CA SER A 182 16.64 15.28 5.73
C SER A 182 17.78 15.23 4.69
N ASN A 183 17.55 15.70 3.46
CA ASN A 183 18.51 15.76 2.35
C ASN A 183 18.98 14.40 1.79
N CYS A 184 18.23 13.31 2.00
CA CYS A 184 18.45 12.09 1.23
C CYS A 184 18.02 12.29 -0.22
N GLU A 185 18.76 11.68 -1.15
CA GLU A 185 18.41 11.70 -2.57
C GLU A 185 17.10 10.92 -2.82
N THR A 186 16.21 11.50 -3.62
CA THR A 186 14.94 10.89 -4.00
C THR A 186 14.64 11.12 -5.48
N VAL A 187 13.88 10.20 -6.08
CA VAL A 187 13.35 10.32 -7.45
C VAL A 187 11.83 10.29 -7.43
N LYS A 188 11.18 11.01 -8.35
CA LYS A 188 9.71 11.12 -8.42
C LYS A 188 9.22 11.05 -9.86
N GLY A 189 8.22 10.20 -10.10
CA GLY A 189 7.60 10.04 -11.41
C GLY A 189 8.53 9.44 -12.48
N ARG A 190 8.08 9.50 -13.73
CA ARG A 190 8.84 9.04 -14.90
C ARG A 190 10.03 9.97 -15.20
N PRO A 191 11.22 9.43 -15.53
CA PRO A 191 12.39 10.25 -15.84
C PRO A 191 12.18 11.23 -17.01
N GLU A 192 11.37 10.86 -18.01
CA GLU A 192 11.19 11.63 -19.23
C GLU A 192 10.29 12.87 -19.08
N ASP A 193 9.30 12.81 -18.20
CA ASP A 193 8.28 13.88 -18.12
C ASP A 193 7.72 14.12 -16.72
N GLY A 194 8.22 13.43 -15.70
CA GLY A 194 7.83 13.59 -14.30
C GLY A 194 6.41 13.14 -13.99
N LYS A 195 5.67 12.58 -14.95
CA LYS A 195 4.31 12.10 -14.68
C LYS A 195 4.33 10.90 -13.75
N MET A 196 3.27 10.77 -12.97
CA MET A 196 3.08 9.69 -12.01
C MET A 196 1.85 8.88 -12.37
N ALA A 197 1.79 7.67 -11.82
CA ALA A 197 0.61 6.83 -11.90
C ALA A 197 -0.67 7.58 -11.44
N PRO A 198 -1.80 7.47 -12.18
CA PRO A 198 -3.05 8.12 -11.81
C PRO A 198 -3.47 7.80 -10.38
N SER A 199 -4.05 8.78 -9.70
CA SER A 199 -4.64 8.59 -8.37
C SER A 199 -6.13 8.24 -8.48
N SER A 200 -6.77 7.89 -7.37
CA SER A 200 -8.20 7.58 -7.33
C SER A 200 -8.83 8.15 -6.07
N LEU A 201 -10.00 8.77 -6.17
CA LEU A 201 -10.85 8.96 -5.00
C LEU A 201 -11.77 7.75 -4.88
N ILE A 202 -11.45 6.87 -3.93
CA ILE A 202 -12.22 5.65 -3.70
C ILE A 202 -13.42 5.97 -2.81
N PHE A 203 -14.53 5.29 -3.06
CA PHE A 203 -15.74 5.43 -2.26
C PHE A 203 -16.41 4.07 -2.10
N HIS A 204 -17.16 3.90 -1.03
CA HIS A 204 -17.91 2.68 -0.76
C HIS A 204 -19.39 2.93 -1.03
N VAL A 205 -20.08 1.88 -1.42
CA VAL A 205 -21.53 1.87 -1.63
C VAL A 205 -22.17 0.76 -0.82
N TYR A 206 -23.45 0.91 -0.52
CA TYR A 206 -24.29 -0.11 0.10
C TYR A 206 -25.61 -0.24 -0.65
N ASN A 207 -26.41 -1.26 -0.32
CA ASN A 207 -27.64 -1.64 -1.04
C ASN A 207 -27.40 -2.02 -2.51
N VAL A 208 -26.27 -2.66 -2.81
CA VAL A 208 -26.06 -3.36 -4.09
C VAL A 208 -26.76 -4.72 -4.00
N ASP A 209 -27.58 -5.06 -5.00
CA ASP A 209 -28.09 -6.42 -5.13
C ASP A 209 -26.96 -7.32 -5.66
N THR A 210 -26.29 -8.00 -4.73
CA THR A 210 -25.17 -8.90 -5.05
C THR A 210 -25.61 -10.04 -5.97
N GLU A 211 -26.84 -10.55 -5.83
CA GLU A 211 -27.31 -11.70 -6.61
C GLU A 211 -27.56 -11.31 -8.07
N GLU A 212 -28.21 -10.16 -8.29
CA GLU A 212 -28.40 -9.59 -9.62
C GLU A 212 -27.05 -9.29 -10.29
N LEU A 213 -26.11 -8.67 -9.56
CA LEU A 213 -24.78 -8.35 -10.07
C LEU A 213 -24.02 -9.62 -10.47
N MET A 214 -23.96 -10.63 -9.60
CA MET A 214 -23.24 -11.87 -9.86
C MET A 214 -23.88 -12.67 -11.01
N SER A 215 -25.22 -12.73 -11.07
CA SER A 215 -25.93 -13.38 -12.18
C SER A 215 -25.63 -12.71 -13.52
N ALA A 216 -25.58 -11.38 -13.57
CA ALA A 216 -25.22 -10.65 -14.78
C ALA A 216 -23.76 -10.90 -15.20
N ILE A 217 -22.83 -10.95 -14.24
CA ILE A 217 -21.42 -11.29 -14.50
C ILE A 217 -21.30 -12.71 -15.06
N GLU A 218 -22.00 -13.68 -14.48
CA GLU A 218 -22.01 -15.07 -14.96
C GLU A 218 -22.59 -15.21 -16.37
N GLY A 219 -23.72 -14.55 -16.62
CA GLY A 219 -24.41 -14.58 -17.91
C GLY A 219 -23.59 -13.94 -19.03
N SER A 220 -22.98 -12.77 -18.77
CA SER A 220 -22.16 -12.03 -19.74
C SER A 220 -20.74 -12.57 -19.88
N ARG A 221 -20.23 -13.23 -18.84
CA ARG A 221 -18.82 -13.61 -18.67
C ARG A 221 -17.86 -12.42 -18.62
N ASP A 222 -18.36 -11.24 -18.28
CA ASP A 222 -17.61 -9.99 -18.27
C ASP A 222 -17.63 -9.35 -16.85
N PRO A 223 -16.76 -9.82 -15.93
CA PRO A 223 -16.73 -9.31 -14.55
C PRO A 223 -16.29 -7.84 -14.44
N LYS A 224 -15.85 -7.25 -15.55
CA LYS A 224 -15.37 -5.87 -15.66
C LYS A 224 -16.30 -4.98 -16.47
N PHE A 225 -17.42 -5.52 -16.97
CA PHE A 225 -18.43 -4.81 -17.76
C PHE A 225 -17.84 -3.99 -18.91
N ARG A 226 -16.76 -4.47 -19.55
CA ARG A 226 -16.12 -3.80 -20.69
C ARG A 226 -17.06 -3.65 -21.87
N ASP A 227 -17.91 -4.65 -22.13
CA ASP A 227 -18.84 -4.59 -23.26
C ASP A 227 -19.91 -3.52 -23.04
N LEU A 228 -20.49 -3.48 -21.83
CA LEU A 228 -21.44 -2.44 -21.42
C LEU A 228 -20.77 -1.05 -21.46
N ILE A 229 -19.57 -0.90 -20.90
CA ILE A 229 -18.84 0.37 -20.90
C ILE A 229 -18.55 0.83 -22.34
N SER A 230 -18.16 -0.08 -23.23
CA SER A 230 -17.94 0.21 -24.65
C SER A 230 -19.20 0.77 -25.31
N GLN A 231 -20.37 0.18 -25.04
CA GLN A 231 -21.66 0.68 -25.53
C GLN A 231 -22.00 2.06 -24.95
N LEU A 232 -21.82 2.26 -23.64
CA LEU A 232 -22.06 3.55 -22.99
C LEU A 232 -21.15 4.65 -23.53
N LYS A 233 -19.89 4.32 -23.85
CA LYS A 233 -18.93 5.23 -24.47
C LYS A 233 -19.34 5.62 -25.89
N GLN A 234 -19.80 4.66 -26.70
CA GLN A 234 -20.33 4.93 -28.04
C GLN A 234 -21.56 5.85 -28.00
N ASN A 235 -22.34 5.77 -26.92
CA ASN A 235 -23.52 6.61 -26.69
C ASN A 235 -23.22 7.95 -26.00
N GLY A 236 -21.95 8.25 -25.66
CA GLY A 236 -21.56 9.49 -24.99
C GLY A 236 -21.91 9.56 -23.49
N GLU A 237 -22.34 8.45 -22.90
CA GLU A 237 -22.72 8.34 -21.48
C GLU A 237 -21.51 8.01 -20.58
N TRP A 238 -20.46 7.39 -21.13
CA TRP A 238 -19.22 7.09 -20.40
C TRP A 238 -18.10 8.07 -20.75
N ASN A 239 -17.82 9.00 -19.83
CA ASN A 239 -16.83 10.07 -20.00
C ASN A 239 -15.61 9.93 -19.08
N PHE A 240 -15.25 8.70 -18.73
CA PHE A 240 -14.09 8.41 -17.88
C PHE A 240 -12.89 7.94 -18.72
N PRO A 241 -11.65 8.20 -18.27
CA PRO A 241 -10.46 7.85 -19.03
C PRO A 241 -10.22 6.34 -19.12
N TYR A 242 -10.81 5.56 -18.21
CA TYR A 242 -10.60 4.11 -18.12
C TYR A 242 -11.92 3.37 -18.38
N ASP A 243 -11.84 2.31 -19.17
CA ASP A 243 -12.98 1.50 -19.61
C ASP A 243 -13.07 0.19 -18.80
N ILE A 244 -13.09 0.31 -17.47
CA ILE A 244 -13.10 -0.86 -16.55
C ILE A 244 -13.95 -0.60 -15.31
N PHE A 245 -14.79 -1.56 -14.97
CA PHE A 245 -15.49 -1.60 -13.68
C PHE A 245 -14.62 -2.26 -12.62
N ILE A 246 -14.24 -1.50 -11.58
CA ILE A 246 -13.43 -2.00 -10.45
C ILE A 246 -14.24 -1.88 -9.18
N CYS A 247 -14.78 -3.03 -8.76
CA CYS A 247 -15.72 -3.17 -7.66
C CYS A 247 -15.56 -4.57 -7.06
N THR A 248 -15.47 -4.68 -5.74
CA THR A 248 -15.57 -5.95 -5.02
C THR A 248 -16.33 -5.74 -3.72
N GLN A 249 -16.91 -6.82 -3.21
CA GLN A 249 -17.70 -6.79 -1.99
C GLN A 249 -16.79 -6.57 -0.77
N LEU A 250 -17.27 -5.80 0.19
CA LEU A 250 -16.71 -5.64 1.54
C LEU A 250 -17.28 -6.73 2.47
N PRO A 251 -16.87 -6.82 3.75
CA PRO A 251 -17.35 -7.91 4.62
C PRO A 251 -18.88 -8.04 4.70
N GLU A 252 -19.60 -6.92 4.69
CA GLU A 252 -21.06 -6.90 4.66
C GLU A 252 -21.64 -7.15 3.27
N LYS A 253 -22.61 -8.06 3.16
CA LYS A 253 -23.29 -8.36 1.89
C LYS A 253 -24.01 -7.12 1.37
N GLY A 254 -23.82 -6.84 0.08
CA GLY A 254 -24.41 -5.66 -0.58
C GLY A 254 -23.62 -4.37 -0.37
N GLU A 255 -22.49 -4.42 0.34
CA GLU A 255 -21.53 -3.33 0.42
C GLU A 255 -20.33 -3.59 -0.49
N PHE A 256 -19.91 -2.56 -1.22
CA PHE A 256 -18.83 -2.69 -2.21
C PHE A 256 -17.92 -1.46 -2.17
N TYR A 257 -16.62 -1.67 -2.37
CA TYR A 257 -15.69 -0.57 -2.63
C TYR A 257 -15.60 -0.30 -4.14
N ILE A 258 -15.58 0.96 -4.53
CA ILE A 258 -15.52 1.40 -5.93
C ILE A 258 -14.20 2.12 -6.22
N ASN A 259 -13.38 1.53 -7.09
CA ASN A 259 -12.08 2.07 -7.48
C ASN A 259 -11.97 2.25 -9.01
N THR A 260 -13.06 2.67 -9.64
CA THR A 260 -13.14 2.88 -11.11
C THR A 260 -12.54 4.22 -11.55
N CYS A 261 -12.73 5.30 -10.79
CA CYS A 261 -12.22 6.63 -11.16
C CYS A 261 -10.68 6.68 -11.20
N ARG A 262 -10.14 7.48 -12.13
CA ARG A 262 -8.70 7.67 -12.34
C ARG A 262 -8.41 9.14 -12.61
N LEU A 263 -7.76 9.79 -11.65
CA LEU A 263 -7.36 11.19 -11.70
C LEU A 263 -5.91 11.27 -12.19
N ILE A 264 -5.73 11.79 -13.40
CA ILE A 264 -4.44 11.99 -14.05
C ILE A 264 -3.88 13.37 -13.68
N GLY A 265 -2.56 13.49 -13.56
CA GLY A 265 -1.89 14.77 -13.29
C GLY A 265 -1.94 15.23 -11.83
N ILE A 266 -2.27 14.32 -10.90
CA ILE A 266 -2.23 14.59 -9.46
C ILE A 266 -0.82 14.33 -8.92
N ASP A 267 -0.23 15.34 -8.28
CA ASP A 267 1.01 15.22 -7.54
C ASP A 267 0.73 15.03 -6.05
N GLY A 268 1.05 13.83 -5.54
CA GLY A 268 0.85 13.46 -4.15
C GLY A 268 1.71 14.23 -3.13
N THR A 269 2.64 15.05 -3.61
CA THR A 269 3.55 15.88 -2.81
C THR A 269 3.25 17.37 -2.90
N ASP A 270 2.20 17.76 -3.64
CA ASP A 270 1.75 19.15 -3.78
C ASP A 270 0.35 19.35 -3.16
N GLY A 271 0.26 20.20 -2.15
CA GLY A 271 -0.98 20.42 -1.40
C GLY A 271 -2.12 20.99 -2.25
N LYS A 272 -1.81 21.82 -3.26
CA LYS A 272 -2.81 22.36 -4.19
C LYS A 272 -3.34 21.25 -5.11
N SER A 273 -2.44 20.45 -5.68
CA SER A 273 -2.78 19.32 -6.56
C SER A 273 -3.66 18.29 -5.86
N ILE A 274 -3.34 17.94 -4.61
CA ILE A 274 -4.19 17.09 -3.76
C ILE A 274 -5.59 17.72 -3.59
N SER A 275 -5.66 19.02 -3.28
CA SER A 275 -6.94 19.70 -3.08
C SER A 275 -7.80 19.72 -4.35
N ASP A 276 -7.18 19.98 -5.50
CA ASP A 276 -7.85 19.96 -6.80
C ASP A 276 -8.31 18.54 -7.16
N GLY A 277 -7.47 17.53 -6.95
CA GLY A 277 -7.80 16.12 -7.15
C GLY A 277 -8.97 15.66 -6.27
N MET A 278 -9.03 16.08 -5.01
CA MET A 278 -10.16 15.77 -4.13
C MET A 278 -11.47 16.39 -4.64
N ARG A 279 -11.43 17.63 -5.17
CA ARG A 279 -12.63 18.29 -5.75
C ARG A 279 -13.08 17.58 -7.04
N GLN A 280 -12.13 17.26 -7.92
CA GLN A 280 -12.41 16.55 -9.16
C GLN A 280 -12.95 15.14 -8.89
N GLY A 281 -12.30 14.39 -8.00
CA GLY A 281 -12.71 13.04 -7.64
C GLY A 281 -14.14 12.97 -7.11
N ARG A 282 -14.57 13.94 -6.28
CA ARG A 282 -15.96 14.00 -5.81
C ARG A 282 -16.96 14.23 -6.94
N LYS A 283 -16.61 15.09 -7.91
CA LYS A 283 -17.45 15.31 -9.10
C LYS A 283 -17.56 14.02 -9.94
N GLU A 284 -16.42 13.37 -10.21
CA GLU A 284 -16.36 12.11 -10.96
C GLU A 284 -17.14 10.98 -10.27
N MET A 285 -17.04 10.87 -8.94
CA MET A 285 -17.78 9.91 -8.13
C MET A 285 -19.29 10.04 -8.31
N PHE A 286 -19.85 11.26 -8.21
CA PHE A 286 -21.29 11.46 -8.36
C PHE A 286 -21.78 11.14 -9.78
N SER A 287 -21.01 11.54 -10.81
CA SER A 287 -21.32 11.17 -12.20
C SER A 287 -21.28 9.65 -12.41
N LEU A 288 -20.27 8.97 -11.86
CA LEU A 288 -20.13 7.52 -11.97
C LEU A 288 -21.28 6.80 -11.26
N MET A 289 -21.66 7.23 -10.06
CA MET A 289 -22.78 6.66 -9.31
C MET A 289 -24.11 6.80 -10.07
N ALA A 290 -24.33 7.90 -10.79
CA ALA A 290 -25.51 8.08 -11.62
C ALA A 290 -25.58 7.07 -12.77
N ILE A 291 -24.44 6.81 -13.43
CA ILE A 291 -24.31 5.79 -14.49
C ILE A 291 -24.54 4.40 -13.90
N PHE A 292 -23.94 4.09 -12.74
CA PHE A 292 -24.11 2.79 -12.08
C PHE A 292 -25.58 2.50 -11.78
N ARG A 293 -26.31 3.44 -11.17
CA ARG A 293 -27.74 3.25 -10.89
C ARG A 293 -28.61 3.08 -12.13
N LYS A 294 -28.22 3.70 -13.25
CA LYS A 294 -28.98 3.68 -14.50
C LYS A 294 -28.72 2.42 -15.32
N TYR A 295 -27.50 1.90 -15.30
CA TYR A 295 -27.05 0.90 -16.27
C TYR A 295 -26.44 -0.38 -15.68
N PHE A 296 -25.88 -0.34 -14.47
CA PHE A 296 -25.16 -1.47 -13.92
C PHE A 296 -26.12 -2.38 -13.13
N PRO A 297 -26.18 -3.69 -13.44
CA PRO A 297 -27.02 -4.65 -12.72
C PRO A 297 -26.73 -4.65 -11.22
N GLY A 298 -27.79 -4.66 -10.41
CA GLY A 298 -27.73 -4.63 -8.95
C GLY A 298 -27.44 -3.25 -8.33
N PHE A 299 -27.11 -2.22 -9.12
CA PHE A 299 -26.81 -0.88 -8.60
C PHE A 299 -28.02 0.06 -8.53
N LYS A 300 -29.20 -0.36 -8.99
CA LYS A 300 -30.41 0.48 -9.07
C LYS A 300 -30.74 1.20 -7.75
N HIS A 301 -30.56 0.51 -6.62
CA HIS A 301 -30.84 1.02 -5.27
C HIS A 301 -29.59 1.38 -4.46
N ALA A 302 -28.41 1.27 -5.08
CA ALA A 302 -27.14 1.48 -4.42
C ALA A 302 -26.95 2.96 -4.02
N LYS A 303 -26.43 3.17 -2.81
CA LYS A 303 -26.17 4.49 -2.23
C LYS A 303 -24.72 4.58 -1.80
N ILE A 304 -24.16 5.80 -1.83
CA ILE A 304 -22.82 6.04 -1.31
C ILE A 304 -22.86 5.86 0.21
N LYS A 305 -22.02 4.95 0.73
CA LYS A 305 -21.82 4.70 2.17
C LYS A 305 -20.81 5.69 2.73
N SER A 306 -19.64 5.78 2.09
CA SER A 306 -18.51 6.58 2.55
C SER A 306 -17.62 7.01 1.38
N VAL A 307 -16.82 8.05 1.58
CA VAL A 307 -15.85 8.56 0.58
C VAL A 307 -14.50 8.69 1.27
N ALA A 308 -13.42 8.30 0.58
CA ALA A 308 -12.09 8.32 1.16
C ALA A 308 -11.72 9.73 1.63
N THR A 309 -11.04 9.84 2.76
CA THR A 309 -10.52 11.10 3.27
C THR A 309 -9.22 11.49 2.57
N GLN A 310 -8.57 10.54 1.90
CA GLN A 310 -7.36 10.72 1.12
C GLN A 310 -7.51 10.16 -0.30
N LEU A 311 -6.83 10.80 -1.26
CA LEU A 311 -6.65 10.20 -2.59
C LEU A 311 -5.77 8.94 -2.50
N GLY A 312 -6.15 7.92 -3.26
CA GLY A 312 -5.31 6.76 -3.52
C GLY A 312 -4.15 7.09 -4.44
N ILE A 313 -3.11 7.69 -3.86
CA ILE A 313 -1.86 7.98 -4.57
C ILE A 313 -1.07 6.68 -4.73
N ARG A 314 -0.71 6.34 -5.96
CA ARG A 314 0.02 5.10 -6.30
C ARG A 314 1.54 5.28 -6.36
N GLU A 315 1.99 6.50 -6.62
CA GLU A 315 3.40 6.85 -6.80
C GLU A 315 3.66 8.29 -6.35
N THR A 316 4.83 8.52 -5.76
CA THR A 316 5.38 9.83 -5.38
C THR A 316 6.91 9.74 -5.39
N ARG A 317 7.60 10.38 -4.44
CA ARG A 317 9.03 10.18 -4.24
C ARG A 317 9.34 8.75 -3.80
N ARG A 318 10.44 8.22 -4.31
CA ARG A 318 11.15 7.01 -3.88
C ARG A 318 12.55 7.41 -3.47
N ILE A 319 13.10 6.76 -2.44
CA ILE A 319 14.49 6.99 -2.04
C ILE A 319 15.47 6.42 -3.08
N ILE A 320 16.64 7.04 -3.18
CA ILE A 320 17.83 6.38 -3.72
C ILE A 320 18.55 5.71 -2.56
N GLY A 321 18.38 4.39 -2.47
CA GLY A 321 18.94 3.57 -1.41
C GLY A 321 20.24 2.90 -1.81
N ASP A 322 20.74 2.04 -0.92
CA ASP A 322 21.94 1.22 -1.14
C ASP A 322 21.83 0.32 -2.37
N TYR A 323 20.60 0.04 -2.81
CA TYR A 323 20.31 -0.69 -4.04
C TYR A 323 18.98 -0.24 -4.63
N ILE A 324 18.92 -0.12 -5.96
CA ILE A 324 17.69 0.12 -6.70
C ILE A 324 17.26 -1.22 -7.32
N MET A 325 16.14 -1.79 -6.89
CA MET A 325 15.62 -3.01 -7.51
C MET A 325 14.98 -2.69 -8.85
N THR A 326 15.37 -3.44 -9.88
CA THR A 326 15.01 -3.18 -11.28
C THR A 326 14.00 -4.19 -11.82
N VAL A 327 13.34 -3.84 -12.92
CA VAL A 327 12.54 -4.78 -13.70
C VAL A 327 13.39 -5.95 -14.19
N ASP A 328 14.65 -5.70 -14.57
CA ASP A 328 15.56 -6.74 -15.06
C ASP A 328 15.96 -7.74 -13.97
N ASP A 329 16.10 -7.31 -12.71
CA ASP A 329 16.32 -8.22 -11.57
C ASP A 329 15.18 -9.23 -11.45
N LEU A 330 13.93 -8.76 -11.53
CA LEU A 330 12.75 -9.61 -11.48
C LEU A 330 12.64 -10.50 -12.73
N ARG A 331 13.00 -9.97 -13.90
CA ARG A 331 13.04 -10.73 -15.15
C ARG A 331 14.03 -11.90 -15.11
N LYS A 332 15.16 -11.71 -14.45
CA LYS A 332 16.20 -12.74 -14.29
C LYS A 332 15.97 -13.65 -13.08
N ASN A 333 14.84 -13.53 -12.37
CA ASN A 333 14.56 -14.23 -11.12
C ASN A 333 15.74 -14.12 -10.13
N LYS A 334 16.29 -12.90 -9.99
CA LYS A 334 17.45 -12.66 -9.14
C LYS A 334 17.13 -13.01 -7.69
N LYS A 335 17.99 -13.82 -7.07
CA LYS A 335 17.94 -14.14 -5.64
C LYS A 335 18.66 -13.07 -4.83
N PHE A 336 18.09 -12.75 -3.66
CA PHE A 336 18.64 -11.76 -2.74
C PHE A 336 18.96 -12.40 -1.39
N ASN A 337 20.24 -12.36 -0.99
CA ASN A 337 20.70 -12.91 0.31
C ASN A 337 20.18 -12.10 1.50
N ASP A 338 19.56 -10.96 1.26
CA ASP A 338 18.90 -10.10 2.22
C ASP A 338 17.38 -9.99 1.99
N CYS A 339 16.76 -10.99 1.35
CA CYS A 339 15.30 -11.08 1.24
C CYS A 339 14.66 -11.10 2.64
N ILE A 340 13.72 -10.18 2.89
CA ILE A 340 12.94 -10.08 4.14
C ILE A 340 11.47 -10.45 3.96
N GLY A 341 11.07 -10.86 2.76
CA GLY A 341 9.69 -11.23 2.44
C GLY A 341 9.44 -11.25 0.94
N PHE A 342 8.20 -11.55 0.56
CA PHE A 342 7.76 -11.58 -0.83
C PHE A 342 6.50 -10.76 -1.03
N SER A 343 6.19 -10.46 -2.28
CA SER A 343 4.89 -9.96 -2.72
C SER A 343 4.31 -10.90 -3.77
N MET A 344 2.99 -11.08 -3.71
CA MET A 344 2.19 -11.77 -4.72
C MET A 344 1.14 -10.81 -5.29
N TYR A 345 1.63 -9.80 -6.02
CA TYR A 345 0.77 -8.83 -6.70
C TYR A 345 1.30 -8.55 -8.11
N GLY A 346 0.40 -8.25 -9.03
CA GLY A 346 0.77 -7.98 -10.43
C GLY A 346 1.43 -6.62 -10.62
N TRP A 347 1.80 -6.31 -11.87
CA TRP A 347 2.33 -5.00 -12.26
C TRP A 347 1.22 -3.95 -12.39
N ASP A 348 0.57 -3.65 -11.26
CA ASP A 348 -0.46 -2.62 -11.16
C ASP A 348 0.19 -1.25 -10.93
N LEU A 349 0.78 -0.68 -11.97
CA LEU A 349 1.15 0.72 -11.99
C LEU A 349 0.63 1.36 -13.28
N PRO A 350 -0.55 1.99 -13.25
CA PRO A 350 -1.17 2.48 -14.46
C PRO A 350 -0.40 3.65 -15.04
N ASP A 351 -0.23 3.68 -16.36
CA ASP A 351 0.34 4.82 -17.06
C ASP A 351 -0.76 5.88 -17.32
N PRO A 352 -0.47 7.18 -17.10
CA PRO A 352 -1.45 8.24 -17.30
C PRO A 352 -1.81 8.50 -18.77
N ASP A 353 -0.92 8.21 -19.73
CA ASP A 353 -1.10 8.61 -21.13
C ASP A 353 -1.33 7.44 -22.11
N LYS A 354 -0.92 6.23 -21.72
CA LYS A 354 -0.95 5.06 -22.58
C LYS A 354 -1.51 3.84 -21.86
N PRO A 355 -1.96 2.81 -22.59
CA PRO A 355 -2.21 1.50 -21.98
C PRO A 355 -1.02 1.09 -21.13
N SER A 356 -1.31 0.62 -19.92
CA SER A 356 -0.26 0.27 -18.96
C SER A 356 0.54 -0.91 -19.50
N ILE A 357 1.86 -0.73 -19.67
CA ILE A 357 2.75 -1.80 -20.11
C ILE A 357 2.94 -2.73 -18.92
N GLN A 358 2.50 -3.98 -19.07
CA GLN A 358 2.87 -5.06 -18.17
C GLN A 358 4.24 -5.55 -18.65
N PRO A 359 5.35 -5.31 -17.92
CA PRO A 359 6.70 -5.64 -18.41
C PRO A 359 6.92 -7.14 -18.71
N PHE A 360 5.95 -7.95 -18.30
CA PHE A 360 5.95 -9.39 -18.37
C PHE A 360 4.80 -10.00 -19.19
N ALA A 361 3.86 -9.21 -19.71
CA ALA A 361 2.77 -9.76 -20.54
C ALA A 361 3.19 -9.88 -22.02
N ASP A 362 2.62 -10.86 -22.73
CA ASP A 362 2.72 -10.99 -24.19
C ASP A 362 1.83 -9.94 -24.87
N ASP A 363 2.25 -8.68 -24.88
CA ASP A 363 1.57 -7.66 -25.69
C ASP A 363 2.05 -7.75 -27.14
N LYS A 364 1.19 -8.34 -28.00
CA LYS A 364 1.35 -8.40 -29.46
C LYS A 364 1.69 -7.04 -30.10
N LYS A 365 1.41 -5.90 -29.45
CA LYS A 365 1.70 -4.55 -29.96
C LYS A 365 3.13 -4.07 -29.71
N SER A 366 3.87 -4.64 -28.75
CA SER A 366 5.20 -4.16 -28.36
C SER A 366 6.35 -4.98 -28.95
N GLY A 367 6.07 -6.15 -29.53
CA GLY A 367 7.09 -7.09 -30.03
C GLY A 367 7.95 -7.73 -28.93
N PHE A 368 7.71 -7.40 -27.66
CA PHE A 368 8.39 -7.97 -26.49
C PHE A 368 7.70 -9.25 -26.05
N LYS A 369 8.42 -10.37 -26.09
CA LYS A 369 7.96 -11.69 -25.60
C LYS A 369 8.82 -12.22 -24.45
N PRO A 370 8.67 -11.75 -23.21
CA PRO A 370 9.04 -12.57 -22.07
C PRO A 370 7.91 -13.57 -21.81
N LYS A 371 8.17 -14.87 -22.00
CA LYS A 371 7.32 -15.91 -21.38
C LYS A 371 7.53 -15.83 -19.88
N ILE A 372 6.48 -15.53 -19.11
CA ILE A 372 6.51 -15.74 -17.66
C ILE A 372 6.42 -17.24 -17.42
N GLU A 373 7.55 -17.89 -17.13
CA GLU A 373 7.57 -19.33 -16.82
C GLU A 373 7.07 -19.65 -15.40
N LYS A 374 7.09 -18.66 -14.48
CA LYS A 374 6.73 -18.81 -13.06
C LYS A 374 5.85 -17.63 -12.64
N GLY A 375 4.78 -17.87 -11.88
CA GLY A 375 3.95 -16.78 -11.35
C GLY A 375 4.77 -15.74 -10.59
N LEU A 376 4.36 -14.47 -10.67
CA LEU A 376 5.15 -13.34 -10.19
C LEU A 376 5.19 -13.31 -8.65
N THR A 377 6.18 -13.96 -8.07
CA THR A 377 6.62 -13.71 -6.69
C THR A 377 7.74 -12.68 -6.71
N THR A 378 7.49 -11.50 -6.16
CA THR A 378 8.47 -10.42 -6.12
C THR A 378 9.20 -10.46 -4.78
N PRO A 379 10.52 -10.74 -4.71
CA PRO A 379 11.27 -10.67 -3.47
C PRO A 379 11.37 -9.22 -2.96
N LEU A 380 11.46 -9.07 -1.64
CA LEU A 380 11.62 -7.80 -0.95
C LEU A 380 13.00 -7.79 -0.28
N PRO A 381 14.08 -7.37 -0.97
CA PRO A 381 15.40 -7.28 -0.34
C PRO A 381 15.43 -6.16 0.70
N TYR A 382 16.08 -6.36 1.85
CA TYR A 382 16.17 -5.35 2.91
C TYR A 382 16.76 -4.02 2.43
N ARG A 383 17.82 -4.09 1.62
CA ARG A 383 18.59 -2.91 1.16
C ARG A 383 17.80 -1.90 0.33
N ILE A 384 16.63 -2.23 -0.22
CA ILE A 384 15.80 -1.23 -0.94
C ILE A 384 15.11 -0.25 0.01
N MET A 385 15.09 -0.54 1.31
CA MET A 385 14.52 0.34 2.33
C MET A 385 15.55 1.33 2.91
N VAL A 386 16.84 1.13 2.68
CA VAL A 386 17.91 1.89 3.35
C VAL A 386 18.35 3.07 2.46
N PRO A 387 18.00 4.32 2.81
CA PRO A 387 18.41 5.50 2.05
C PRO A 387 19.90 5.79 2.22
N LYS A 388 20.52 6.38 1.20
CA LYS A 388 21.89 6.89 1.32
C LYS A 388 21.94 8.18 2.14
N GLY A 389 23.05 8.37 2.86
CA GLY A 389 23.41 9.64 3.51
C GLY A 389 23.01 9.78 4.98
N LEU A 390 22.16 8.90 5.52
CA LEU A 390 21.78 8.92 6.94
C LEU A 390 21.89 7.53 7.56
N ASP A 391 22.52 7.45 8.73
CA ASP A 391 22.79 6.18 9.38
C ASP A 391 21.57 5.59 10.08
N ASN A 392 20.66 6.43 10.55
CA ASN A 392 19.54 6.05 11.43
C ASN A 392 18.16 6.30 10.84
N LEU A 393 18.06 6.31 9.50
CA LEU A 393 16.80 6.40 8.77
C LEU A 393 16.57 5.14 7.92
N ILE A 394 15.34 4.62 7.92
CA ILE A 394 14.90 3.54 7.01
C ILE A 394 13.49 3.86 6.47
N CYS A 395 13.21 3.48 5.22
CA CYS A 395 12.00 3.85 4.49
C CYS A 395 11.23 2.61 3.97
N PRO A 396 10.45 1.92 4.81
CA PRO A 396 9.61 0.81 4.36
C PRO A 396 8.37 1.30 3.59
N GLY A 397 7.72 0.38 2.88
CA GLY A 397 6.45 0.66 2.19
C GLY A 397 6.65 1.19 0.77
N ARG A 398 5.81 2.14 0.33
CA ARG A 398 5.82 2.63 -1.07
C ARG A 398 7.06 3.46 -1.44
N ALA A 399 7.74 4.04 -0.47
CA ALA A 399 8.85 4.96 -0.68
C ALA A 399 10.19 4.28 -1.04
N VAL A 400 10.23 2.94 -1.10
CA VAL A 400 11.44 2.15 -1.31
C VAL A 400 12.16 2.41 -2.63
N SER A 401 13.44 2.07 -2.65
CA SER A 401 14.36 2.27 -3.77
C SER A 401 14.18 1.22 -4.87
N VAL A 402 13.33 1.54 -5.83
CA VAL A 402 13.00 0.66 -6.96
C VAL A 402 12.80 1.46 -8.25
N GLU A 403 12.99 0.80 -9.40
CA GLU A 403 12.49 1.33 -10.67
C GLU A 403 10.98 1.55 -10.61
N GLY A 404 10.48 2.57 -11.33
CA GLY A 404 9.09 3.01 -11.20
C GLY A 404 8.08 1.87 -11.30
N GLN A 405 8.20 1.05 -12.35
CA GLN A 405 7.31 -0.07 -12.62
C GLN A 405 7.27 -1.09 -11.47
N VAL A 406 8.38 -1.29 -10.75
CA VAL A 406 8.49 -2.27 -9.65
C VAL A 406 7.60 -1.87 -8.46
N LEU A 407 7.17 -0.60 -8.37
CA LEU A 407 6.14 -0.20 -7.41
C LEU A 407 4.85 -1.00 -7.56
N GLY A 408 4.48 -1.45 -8.76
CA GLY A 408 3.27 -2.25 -8.99
C GLY A 408 3.15 -3.41 -7.99
N PRO A 409 4.09 -4.37 -7.98
CA PRO A 409 4.06 -5.48 -7.04
C PRO A 409 4.41 -5.12 -5.59
N VAL A 410 5.27 -4.13 -5.30
CA VAL A 410 5.79 -3.93 -3.94
C VAL A 410 5.04 -2.90 -3.08
N ARG A 411 4.25 -2.00 -3.69
CA ARG A 411 3.60 -0.88 -2.96
C ARG A 411 2.31 -1.24 -2.23
N VAL A 412 1.78 -2.45 -2.44
CA VAL A 412 0.49 -2.86 -1.86
C VAL A 412 0.64 -3.26 -0.38
N MET A 413 -0.48 -3.41 0.32
CA MET A 413 -0.51 -3.38 1.78
C MET A 413 0.29 -4.52 2.43
N ALA A 414 0.16 -5.75 1.94
CA ALA A 414 0.86 -6.89 2.52
C ALA A 414 2.40 -6.80 2.42
N PRO A 415 3.02 -6.52 1.25
CA PRO A 415 4.47 -6.31 1.19
C PRO A 415 4.92 -5.05 1.96
N CYS A 416 4.09 -4.00 2.02
CA CYS A 416 4.36 -2.87 2.91
C CYS A 416 4.42 -3.30 4.39
N MET A 417 3.51 -4.17 4.83
CA MET A 417 3.48 -4.72 6.18
C MET A 417 4.70 -5.60 6.47
N ALA A 418 5.14 -6.43 5.52
CA ALA A 418 6.36 -7.23 5.63
C ALA A 418 7.62 -6.35 5.77
N MET A 419 7.73 -5.32 4.92
CA MET A 419 8.81 -4.32 5.00
C MET A 419 8.80 -3.57 6.34
N GLY A 420 7.61 -3.18 6.82
CA GLY A 420 7.43 -2.55 8.11
C GLY A 420 7.90 -3.44 9.26
N GLU A 421 7.48 -4.70 9.28
CA GLU A 421 7.89 -5.68 10.29
C GLU A 421 9.42 -5.79 10.36
N ALA A 422 10.08 -5.96 9.20
CA ALA A 422 11.54 -6.00 9.11
C ALA A 422 12.21 -4.71 9.57
N ALA A 423 11.67 -3.54 9.23
CA ALA A 423 12.21 -2.24 9.64
C ALA A 423 12.18 -2.05 11.16
N GLY A 424 11.10 -2.45 11.84
CA GLY A 424 11.01 -2.35 13.30
C GLY A 424 11.97 -3.29 14.04
N ILE A 425 12.16 -4.52 13.54
CA ILE A 425 13.18 -5.45 14.10
C ILE A 425 14.59 -4.89 13.87
N ALA A 426 14.88 -4.37 12.67
CA ALA A 426 16.16 -3.77 12.36
C ALA A 426 16.45 -2.55 13.25
N ALA A 427 15.45 -1.72 13.55
CA ALA A 427 15.59 -0.58 14.45
C ALA A 427 16.11 -0.99 15.84
N CYS A 428 15.70 -2.15 16.36
CA CYS A 428 16.23 -2.68 17.63
C CYS A 428 17.74 -2.98 17.57
N GLN A 429 18.25 -3.51 16.45
CA GLN A 429 19.69 -3.72 16.29
C GLN A 429 20.44 -2.38 16.23
N VAL A 430 19.90 -1.42 15.48
CA VAL A 430 20.48 -0.07 15.34
C VAL A 430 20.53 0.65 16.68
N VAL A 431 19.45 0.60 17.47
CA VAL A 431 19.36 1.21 18.80
C VAL A 431 20.32 0.54 19.80
N SER A 432 20.34 -0.80 19.84
CA SER A 432 21.11 -1.54 20.85
C SER A 432 22.62 -1.53 20.57
N SER A 433 23.02 -1.56 19.30
CA SER A 433 24.42 -1.65 18.89
C SER A 433 25.01 -0.31 18.43
N ASN A 434 24.19 0.76 18.38
CA ASN A 434 24.57 2.08 17.87
C ASN A 434 25.27 2.02 16.49
N ILE A 435 24.68 1.26 15.58
CA ILE A 435 25.18 1.08 14.20
C ILE A 435 24.34 1.90 13.20
N SER A 436 24.64 1.78 11.91
CA SER A 436 23.77 2.29 10.83
C SER A 436 22.83 1.18 10.34
N PHE A 437 21.72 1.57 9.70
CA PHE A 437 20.82 0.60 9.04
C PHE A 437 21.52 -0.22 7.95
N SER A 438 22.52 0.32 7.27
CA SER A 438 23.35 -0.40 6.30
C SER A 438 24.24 -1.49 6.94
N ASN A 439 24.49 -1.42 8.25
CA ASN A 439 25.33 -2.35 9.01
C ASN A 439 24.55 -3.36 9.84
N VAL A 440 23.22 -3.43 9.69
CA VAL A 440 22.36 -4.42 10.36
C VAL A 440 22.79 -5.84 10.02
N ASN A 441 22.80 -6.73 11.02
CA ASN A 441 23.08 -8.14 10.81
C ASN A 441 21.86 -8.80 10.16
N ILE A 442 21.94 -8.95 8.83
CA ILE A 442 20.86 -9.49 8.00
C ILE A 442 20.49 -10.92 8.37
N GLN A 443 21.46 -11.77 8.73
CA GLN A 443 21.19 -13.16 9.11
C GLN A 443 20.41 -13.22 10.43
N GLN A 444 20.76 -12.37 11.40
CA GLN A 444 20.03 -12.25 12.65
C GLN A 444 18.62 -11.68 12.43
N LEU A 445 18.49 -10.64 11.60
CA LEU A 445 17.19 -10.07 11.21
C LEU A 445 16.27 -11.12 10.58
N ARG A 446 16.78 -11.87 9.61
CA ARG A 446 16.05 -12.95 8.93
C ARG A 446 15.63 -14.07 9.89
N SER A 447 16.52 -14.47 10.79
CA SER A 447 16.20 -15.48 11.81
C SER A 447 15.07 -15.02 12.73
N GLU A 448 15.06 -13.75 13.11
CA GLU A 448 14.01 -13.16 13.94
C GLU A 448 12.66 -13.10 13.21
N LEU A 449 12.67 -12.70 11.93
CA LEU A 449 11.49 -12.69 11.05
C LEU A 449 10.86 -14.09 10.94
N VAL A 450 11.68 -15.11 10.69
CA VAL A 450 11.21 -16.52 10.63
C VAL A 450 10.63 -16.96 11.96
N ARG A 451 11.29 -16.62 13.08
CA ARG A 451 10.79 -16.92 14.43
C ARG A 451 9.42 -16.30 14.69
N TRP A 452 9.08 -15.20 14.02
CA TRP A 452 7.79 -14.52 14.11
C TRP A 452 6.81 -14.91 13.01
N GLY A 453 7.15 -15.91 12.19
CA GLY A 453 6.26 -16.52 11.21
C GLY A 453 6.32 -15.88 9.82
N ALA A 454 7.30 -15.00 9.55
CA ALA A 454 7.47 -14.42 8.22
C ALA A 454 7.96 -15.47 7.21
N ILE A 455 7.48 -15.35 5.97
CA ILE A 455 7.89 -16.17 4.83
C ILE A 455 8.97 -15.40 4.08
N ILE A 456 10.22 -15.85 4.14
CA ILE A 456 11.38 -15.10 3.60
C ILE A 456 12.27 -15.91 2.64
N GLU A 457 12.05 -17.22 2.56
CA GLU A 457 12.73 -18.12 1.62
C GLU A 457 11.78 -18.60 0.53
N GLU A 458 12.30 -18.88 -0.67
CA GLU A 458 11.48 -19.42 -1.77
C GLU A 458 10.89 -20.79 -1.43
N GLU A 459 11.60 -21.59 -0.64
CA GLU A 459 11.19 -22.92 -0.21
C GLU A 459 10.03 -22.88 0.80
N MET A 460 9.76 -21.72 1.40
CA MET A 460 8.61 -21.50 2.30
C MET A 460 7.35 -21.07 1.54
N LEU A 461 7.46 -20.73 0.25
CA LEU A 461 6.33 -20.29 -0.55
C LEU A 461 5.45 -21.50 -0.94
N PRO A 462 4.12 -21.29 -1.06
CA PRO A 462 3.25 -22.28 -1.67
C PRO A 462 3.61 -22.49 -3.15
N PRO A 463 3.09 -23.53 -3.81
CA PRO A 463 3.14 -23.62 -5.27
C PRO A 463 2.58 -22.35 -5.92
N VAL A 464 3.36 -21.77 -6.83
CA VAL A 464 3.02 -20.51 -7.50
C VAL A 464 2.74 -20.77 -8.97
N TYR A 465 1.49 -20.58 -9.37
CA TYR A 465 1.08 -20.70 -10.76
C TYR A 465 1.14 -19.33 -11.47
N PRO A 466 1.48 -19.28 -12.78
CA PRO A 466 1.40 -18.04 -13.55
C PRO A 466 -0.02 -17.48 -13.57
N ARG A 467 -0.16 -16.17 -13.39
CA ARG A 467 -1.47 -15.52 -13.42
C ARG A 467 -2.05 -15.56 -14.84
N ILE A 468 -3.32 -15.95 -14.99
CA ILE A 468 -3.98 -16.02 -16.30
C ILE A 468 -4.06 -14.65 -17.02
N ASP A 469 -4.07 -13.53 -16.29
CA ASP A 469 -4.04 -12.17 -16.86
C ASP A 469 -2.63 -11.68 -17.26
N GLN A 470 -1.60 -12.50 -17.01
CA GLN A 470 -0.21 -12.25 -17.37
C GLN A 470 0.33 -13.24 -18.42
N ILE A 471 -0.48 -14.23 -18.83
CA ILE A 471 -0.26 -15.13 -19.98
C ILE A 471 -1.06 -14.58 -21.15
#